data_AF-A0A4Q1A967-F1
#
_entry.id   AF-A0A4Q1A967-F1
#
_cell.length_a   1.000
_cell.length_b   1.000
_cell.length_c   1.000
_cell.angle_alpha   90.00
_cell.angle_beta   90.00
_cell.angle_gamma   90.00
#
_symmetry.space_group_name_H-M   'P 1'
#
loop_
_entity.id
_entity.type
_entity.pdbx_description
1 polymer ?
#
loop_
_entity_poly.entity_id
_entity_poly.type
_entity_poly.pdbx_seq_one_letter_code
_entity_poly.pdbx_strand_id
1 'polypeptide(L)'
;MNNIISSSKSTQVGKQLFLKCSGCHGLNGEKQALGKSQIIQGWDKQKVIDALNGYKNGTYGSAMKGVMKSQVLSLSDDEISQLGEYISSL
;
A
#
# COMPACT_ATOMS: atom_id res chain seq x y z
N MET A 1 10.18 23.83 19.28
CA MET A 1 9.37 22.62 19.01
C MET A 1 9.15 22.52 17.52
N ASN A 2 10.03 21.88 16.74
CA ASN A 2 9.82 21.75 15.29
C ASN A 2 10.07 20.30 14.88
N ASN A 3 8.95 19.57 14.82
CA ASN A 3 8.82 18.14 14.58
C ASN A 3 8.88 17.82 13.06
N ILE A 4 9.96 18.23 12.38
CA ILE A 4 10.11 18.07 10.92
C ILE A 4 10.80 16.73 10.56
N ILE A 5 11.27 15.97 11.55
CA ILE A 5 12.08 14.75 11.32
C ILE A 5 11.21 13.50 11.08
N SER A 6 9.94 13.47 11.51
CA SER A 6 9.11 12.25 11.42
C SER A 6 8.46 12.04 10.05
N SER A 7 7.98 13.09 9.38
CA SER A 7 7.27 12.96 8.10
C SER A 7 8.18 12.48 6.95
N SER A 8 9.39 13.03 6.82
CA SER A 8 10.32 12.67 5.74
C SER A 8 10.84 11.23 5.83
N LYS A 9 11.03 10.73 7.05
CA LYS A 9 11.51 9.36 7.30
C LYS A 9 10.44 8.31 7.03
N SER A 10 9.19 8.56 7.45
CA SER A 10 8.06 7.67 7.18
C SER A 10 7.75 7.59 5.68
N THR A 11 7.82 8.70 4.94
CA THR A 11 7.67 8.69 3.48
C THR A 11 8.79 7.90 2.80
N GLN A 12 10.04 7.96 3.31
CA GLN A 12 11.15 7.21 2.72
C GLN A 12 11.01 5.70 2.92
N VAL A 13 10.61 5.23 4.10
CA VAL A 13 10.36 3.80 4.35
C VAL A 13 9.15 3.32 3.56
N GLY A 14 8.05 4.06 3.55
CA GLY A 14 6.87 3.74 2.73
C GLY A 14 7.22 3.62 1.24
N LYS A 15 8.07 4.50 0.72
CA LYS A 15 8.62 4.40 -0.65
C LYS A 15 9.40 3.11 -0.89
N GLN A 16 10.27 2.71 0.05
CA GLN A 16 11.05 1.47 -0.07
C GLN A 16 10.16 0.22 -0.05
N LEU A 17 9.16 0.20 0.84
CA LEU A 17 8.17 -0.88 0.90
C LEU A 17 7.39 -0.97 -0.41
N PHE A 18 6.97 0.18 -0.96
CA PHE A 18 6.17 0.26 -2.19
C PHE A 18 6.89 -0.26 -3.43
N LEU A 19 8.23 -0.33 -3.46
CA LEU A 19 8.97 -0.87 -4.60
C LEU A 19 8.50 -2.28 -4.97
N LYS A 20 8.15 -3.11 -3.98
CA LYS A 20 7.59 -4.46 -4.21
C LYS A 20 6.20 -4.41 -4.85
N CYS A 21 5.39 -3.41 -4.52
CA CYS A 21 4.05 -3.20 -5.06
C CYS A 21 4.10 -2.67 -6.51
N SER A 22 5.11 -1.83 -6.80
CA SER A 22 5.21 -1.10 -8.06
C SER A 22 5.37 -1.99 -9.30
N GLY A 23 5.90 -3.20 -9.14
CA GLY A 23 6.04 -4.16 -10.24
C GLY A 23 4.72 -4.51 -10.92
N CYS A 24 3.62 -4.54 -10.16
CA CYS A 24 2.28 -4.80 -10.68
C CYS A 24 1.42 -3.52 -10.73
N HIS A 25 1.55 -2.64 -9.72
CA HIS A 25 0.68 -1.47 -9.57
C HIS A 25 1.19 -0.21 -10.29
N GLY A 26 2.40 -0.23 -10.86
CA GLY A 26 3.03 0.95 -11.46
C GLY A 26 3.80 1.77 -10.43
N LEU A 27 4.68 2.66 -10.91
CA LEU A 27 5.58 3.44 -10.04
C LEU A 27 4.83 4.47 -9.19
N ASN A 28 3.63 4.87 -9.64
CA ASN A 28 2.74 5.81 -8.98
C ASN A 28 1.39 5.16 -8.59
N GLY A 29 1.29 3.83 -8.61
CA GLY A 29 0.04 3.14 -8.33
C GLY A 29 -1.04 3.31 -9.42
N GLU A 30 -0.64 3.76 -10.60
CA GLU A 30 -1.49 4.17 -11.72
C GLU A 30 -2.06 3.01 -12.53
N LYS A 31 -1.58 1.78 -12.31
CA LYS A 31 -1.97 0.62 -13.11
C LYS A 31 -3.04 -0.22 -12.42
N GLN A 32 -3.90 -0.79 -13.26
CA GLN A 32 -4.66 -1.98 -12.88
C GLN A 32 -3.70 -3.17 -12.85
N ALA A 33 -3.27 -3.57 -11.66
CA ALA A 33 -2.38 -4.71 -11.47
C ALA A 33 -2.98 -5.96 -12.12
N LEU A 34 -2.20 -6.58 -13.02
CA LEU A 34 -2.59 -7.74 -13.84
C LEU A 34 -3.90 -7.53 -14.64
N GLY A 35 -4.31 -6.27 -14.87
CA GLY A 35 -5.58 -5.92 -15.52
C GLY A 35 -6.83 -6.22 -14.67
N LYS A 36 -6.68 -6.40 -13.35
CA LYS A 36 -7.76 -6.87 -12.46
C LYS A 36 -7.93 -6.05 -11.19
N SER A 37 -6.88 -5.41 -10.67
CA SER A 37 -7.03 -4.54 -9.50
C SER A 37 -7.74 -3.23 -9.86
N GLN A 38 -8.21 -2.53 -8.82
CA GLN A 38 -8.45 -1.09 -8.91
C GLN A 38 -7.11 -0.34 -9.04
N ILE A 39 -7.15 0.86 -9.63
CA ILE A 39 -6.03 1.81 -9.60
C ILE A 39 -5.96 2.40 -8.18
N ILE A 40 -4.77 2.40 -7.59
CA ILE A 40 -4.56 2.81 -6.19
C ILE A 40 -4.02 4.25 -6.06
N GLN A 41 -3.60 4.86 -7.17
CA GLN A 41 -3.25 6.28 -7.20
C GLN A 41 -4.43 7.14 -6.71
N GLY A 42 -4.16 8.12 -5.85
CA GLY A 42 -5.16 9.01 -5.27
C GLY A 42 -6.09 8.39 -4.22
N TRP A 43 -5.84 7.15 -3.77
CA TRP A 43 -6.54 6.62 -2.60
C TRP A 43 -6.10 7.35 -1.35
N ASP A 44 -7.03 7.62 -0.44
CA ASP A 44 -6.67 8.15 0.88
C ASP A 44 -5.96 7.08 1.72
N LYS A 45 -5.19 7.56 2.71
CA LYS A 45 -4.39 6.72 3.60
C LYS A 45 -5.21 5.62 4.28
N GLN A 46 -6.38 5.95 4.81
CA GLN A 46 -7.17 5.01 5.60
C GLN A 46 -7.71 3.89 4.71
N LYS A 47 -8.21 4.24 3.52
CA LYS A 47 -8.64 3.26 2.53
C LYS A 47 -7.52 2.28 2.14
N VAL A 48 -6.29 2.75 2.00
CA VAL A 48 -5.13 1.87 1.71
C VAL A 48 -4.88 0.93 2.88
N ILE A 49 -4.84 1.45 4.11
CA ILE A 49 -4.63 0.64 5.33
C ILE A 49 -5.71 -0.44 5.47
N ASP A 50 -6.97 -0.07 5.30
CA ASP A 50 -8.11 -0.98 5.40
C ASP A 50 -8.06 -2.07 4.33
N ALA A 51 -7.68 -1.71 3.10
CA ALA A 51 -7.53 -2.67 2.00
C ALA A 51 -6.38 -3.66 2.26
N LEU A 52 -5.22 -3.18 2.72
CA LEU A 52 -4.06 -4.03 3.04
C LEU A 52 -4.38 -5.01 4.18
N ASN A 53 -4.98 -4.51 5.27
CA ASN A 53 -5.46 -5.35 6.37
C ASN A 53 -6.54 -6.33 5.90
N GLY A 54 -7.45 -5.89 5.06
CA GLY A 54 -8.50 -6.72 4.50
C GLY A 54 -7.95 -7.85 3.61
N TYR A 55 -6.91 -7.60 2.80
CA TYR A 55 -6.23 -8.65 2.04
C TYR A 55 -5.52 -9.65 2.96
N LYS A 56 -4.83 -9.15 4.00
CA LYS A 56 -4.13 -9.98 5.00
C LYS A 56 -5.11 -10.92 5.71
N ASN A 57 -6.26 -10.39 6.12
CA ASN A 57 -7.31 -11.13 6.83
C ASN A 57 -8.25 -11.90 5.89
N GLY A 58 -8.17 -11.67 4.58
CA GLY A 58 -9.01 -12.31 3.58
C GLY A 58 -10.43 -11.75 3.46
N THR A 59 -10.71 -10.61 4.07
CA THR A 59 -12.01 -9.91 4.08
C THR A 59 -12.16 -8.88 2.95
N TYR A 60 -11.08 -8.54 2.25
CA TYR A 60 -11.09 -7.62 1.10
C TYR A 60 -10.59 -8.30 -0.19
N GLY A 61 -11.02 -7.75 -1.33
CA GLY A 61 -10.69 -8.23 -2.67
C GLY A 61 -11.69 -9.26 -3.23
N SER A 62 -11.57 -9.52 -4.53
CA SER A 62 -12.46 -10.40 -5.31
C SER A 62 -11.75 -11.70 -5.73
N ALA A 63 -11.97 -12.16 -6.97
CA ALA A 63 -11.45 -13.42 -7.51
C ALA A 63 -9.93 -13.59 -7.38
N MET A 64 -9.16 -12.49 -7.40
CA MET A 64 -7.69 -12.52 -7.31
C MET A 64 -7.14 -12.12 -5.93
N LYS A 65 -7.96 -12.09 -4.87
CA LYS A 65 -7.49 -11.66 -3.54
C LYS A 65 -6.31 -12.48 -3.00
N GLY A 66 -6.17 -13.75 -3.39
CA GLY A 66 -5.06 -14.61 -2.99
C GLY A 66 -3.68 -14.09 -3.43
N VAL A 67 -3.61 -13.41 -4.58
CA VAL A 67 -2.37 -12.80 -5.09
C VAL A 67 -1.94 -11.65 -4.18
N MET A 68 -2.86 -10.74 -3.82
CA MET A 68 -2.52 -9.65 -2.91
C MET A 68 -2.31 -10.13 -1.48
N LYS A 69 -3.05 -11.15 -1.03
CA LYS A 69 -2.84 -11.75 0.29
C LYS A 69 -1.38 -12.19 0.47
N SER A 70 -0.78 -12.90 -0.50
CA SER A 70 0.62 -13.33 -0.38
C SER A 70 1.61 -12.17 -0.31
N GLN A 71 1.31 -11.02 -0.91
CA GLN A 71 2.16 -9.83 -0.83
C GLN A 71 2.11 -9.13 0.53
N VAL A 72 0.96 -9.18 1.21
CA VAL A 72 0.74 -8.43 2.45
C VAL A 72 0.87 -9.27 3.72
N LEU A 73 0.93 -10.60 3.60
CA LEU A 73 0.94 -11.53 4.74
C LEU A 73 2.08 -11.26 5.73
N SER A 74 3.27 -10.90 5.25
CA SER A 74 4.44 -10.65 6.10
C SER A 74 4.57 -9.20 6.59
N LEU A 75 3.69 -8.29 6.17
CA LEU A 75 3.77 -6.89 6.58
C LEU A 75 3.31 -6.75 8.03
N SER A 76 4.06 -6.01 8.82
CA SER A 76 3.65 -5.53 10.14
C SER A 76 2.64 -4.39 10.03
N ASP A 77 1.95 -4.08 11.13
CA ASP A 77 0.96 -2.99 11.17
C ASP A 77 1.63 -1.62 10.94
N ASP A 78 2.87 -1.45 11.38
CA ASP A 78 3.67 -0.25 11.13
C ASP A 78 4.04 -0.13 9.63
N GLU A 79 4.46 -1.21 8.98
CA GLU A 79 4.71 -1.21 7.53
C GLU A 79 3.43 -0.92 6.71
N ILE A 80 2.28 -1.44 7.15
CA ILE A 80 0.97 -1.14 6.53
C ILE A 80 0.64 0.35 6.69
N SER A 81 0.85 0.93 7.87
CA SER A 81 0.66 2.36 8.11
C SER A 81 1.56 3.22 7.22
N GLN A 82 2.83 2.84 7.09
CA GLN A 82 3.82 3.55 6.25
C GLN A 82 3.53 3.43 4.76
N LEU A 83 3.06 2.27 4.30
CA LEU A 83 2.54 2.10 2.94
C LEU A 83 1.29 2.94 2.70
N GLY A 84 0.37 3.00 3.67
CA GLY A 84 -0.83 3.84 3.60
C GLY A 84 -0.48 5.31 3.43
N GLU A 85 0.44 5.82 4.25
CA GLU A 85 0.93 7.21 4.14
C GLU A 85 1.53 7.47 2.76
N TYR A 86 2.44 6.61 2.30
CA TYR A 86 3.13 6.81 1.03
C TYR A 86 2.19 6.72 -0.18
N ILE A 87 1.35 5.68 -0.26
CA ILE A 87 0.42 5.49 -1.38
C ILE A 87 -0.57 6.65 -1.48
N SER A 88 -0.98 7.24 -0.35
CA SER A 88 -1.88 8.40 -0.36
C SER A 88 -1.25 9.69 -0.88
N SER A 89 0.08 9.71 -1.02
CA SER A 89 0.84 10.84 -1.56
C SER A 89 1.24 10.66 -3.04
N LEU A 90 0.84 9.55 -3.68
CA LEU A 90 1.11 9.24 -5.10
C LEU A 90 0.13 9.88 -6.08
#